data_AF-A0A971AWP0-F1
#
_entry.id   AF-A0A971AWP0-F1
#
_cell.length_a   1.000
_cell.length_b   1.000
_cell.length_c   1.000
_cell.angle_alpha   90.00
_cell.angle_beta   90.00
_cell.angle_gamma   90.00
#
_symmetry.space_group_name_H-M   'P 1'
#
loop_
_entity.id
_entity.type
_entity.pdbx_description
1 polymer ?
#
loop_
_entity_poly.entity_id
_entity_poly.type
_entity_poly.pdbx_seq_one_letter_code
_entity_poly.pdbx_strand_id
1 'polypeptide(L)'
;MLLFIALLVFYFVRSMNGCTLNVNAAAMIYCCALFLFTTRQHERYQIPAIAFAVLAWLETRDKRYGVITIWLSAVTFLNEAIVLTGETYLDTLYVYIVPALKVVAVFNLALFAYMLYVAIKPQKIKGGAK
;
A
#
# COMPACT_ATOMS: atom_id res chain seq x y z
N MET A 1 -15.44 -5.74 2.25
CA MET A 1 -16.54 -5.06 1.52
C MET A 1 -16.86 -3.68 2.08
N LEU A 2 -17.10 -3.50 3.39
CA LEU A 2 -17.40 -2.18 3.97
C LEU A 2 -16.25 -1.16 3.80
N LEU A 3 -15.00 -1.60 3.94
CA LEU A 3 -13.80 -0.76 3.68
C LEU A 3 -13.67 -0.34 2.21
N PHE A 4 -14.10 -1.20 1.28
CA PHE A 4 -14.13 -0.89 -0.15
C PHE A 4 -15.15 0.21 -0.45
N ILE A 5 -16.35 0.09 0.13
CA ILE A 5 -17.39 1.11 0.03
C ILE A 5 -16.91 2.42 0.68
N ALA A 6 -16.26 2.36 1.85
CA ALA A 6 -15.73 3.55 2.52
C ALA A 6 -14.63 4.25 1.71
N LEU A 7 -13.72 3.52 1.07
CA LEU A 7 -12.68 4.07 0.20
C LEU A 7 -13.24 4.66 -1.10
N LEU A 8 -14.25 4.00 -1.70
CA LEU A 8 -14.96 4.54 -2.86
C LEU A 8 -15.76 5.79 -2.51
N VAL A 9 -16.44 5.82 -1.36
CA VAL A 9 -17.14 7.00 -0.85
C VAL A 9 -16.13 8.12 -0.55
N PHE A 10 -14.98 7.81 0.05
CA PHE A 10 -13.92 8.79 0.29
C PHE A 10 -13.38 9.38 -1.01
N TYR A 11 -13.11 8.54 -2.01
CA TYR A 11 -12.69 8.97 -3.34
C TYR A 11 -13.76 9.84 -4.01
N PHE A 12 -15.03 9.42 -3.95
CA PHE A 12 -16.17 10.13 -4.52
C PHE A 12 -16.38 11.51 -3.87
N VAL A 13 -16.40 11.58 -2.54
CA VAL A 13 -16.52 12.84 -1.78
C VAL A 13 -15.37 13.79 -2.11
N ARG A 14 -14.15 13.28 -2.23
CA ARG A 14 -12.98 14.11 -2.53
C ARG A 14 -13.00 14.62 -3.98
N SER A 15 -13.45 13.79 -4.93
CA SER A 15 -13.69 14.18 -6.32
C SER A 15 -14.74 15.29 -6.41
N MET A 16 -15.83 15.20 -5.63
CA MET A 16 -16.86 16.24 -5.56
C MET A 16 -16.35 17.56 -4.97
N ASN A 17 -15.37 17.53 -4.07
CA ASN A 17 -14.77 18.72 -3.45
C ASN A 17 -13.68 19.39 -4.33
N GLY A 18 -13.58 19.04 -5.62
CA GLY A 18 -12.60 19.64 -6.55
C GLY A 18 -11.15 19.26 -6.28
N CYS A 19 -10.91 18.29 -5.39
CA CYS A 19 -9.58 17.79 -5.07
C CYS A 19 -9.21 16.64 -6.01
N THR A 20 -8.23 16.87 -6.87
CA THR A 20 -7.72 15.84 -7.79
C THR A 20 -6.93 14.78 -7.02
N LEU A 21 -7.60 13.68 -6.68
CA LEU A 21 -6.91 12.48 -6.20
C LEU A 21 -6.44 11.68 -7.41
N ASN A 22 -5.15 11.37 -7.46
CA ASN A 22 -4.61 10.54 -8.52
C ASN A 22 -5.24 9.14 -8.46
N VAL A 23 -5.76 8.64 -9.58
CA VAL A 23 -6.40 7.32 -9.68
C VAL A 23 -5.44 6.20 -9.28
N ASN A 24 -4.18 6.27 -9.67
CA ASN A 24 -3.15 5.30 -9.28
C ASN A 24 -2.87 5.35 -7.78
N ALA A 25 -2.86 6.54 -7.16
CA ALA A 25 -2.72 6.64 -5.71
C ALA A 25 -3.90 6.01 -4.97
N ALA A 26 -5.12 6.20 -5.48
CA ALA A 26 -6.32 5.57 -4.93
C ALA A 26 -6.30 4.04 -5.10
N ALA A 27 -5.89 3.54 -6.27
CA ALA A 27 -5.75 2.11 -6.55
C ALA A 27 -4.68 1.46 -5.66
N MET A 28 -3.53 2.11 -5.46
CA MET A 28 -2.50 1.70 -4.52
C MET A 28 -3.06 1.55 -3.09
N ILE A 29 -3.72 2.60 -2.58
CA ILE A 29 -4.34 2.58 -1.25
C ILE A 29 -5.36 1.45 -1.15
N TYR A 30 -6.16 1.25 -2.19
CA TYR A 30 -7.15 0.17 -2.22
C TYR A 30 -6.51 -1.21 -2.11
N CYS A 31 -5.50 -1.52 -2.92
CA CYS A 31 -4.78 -2.79 -2.85
C CYS A 31 -4.14 -3.00 -1.47
N CYS A 32 -3.52 -1.98 -0.89
CA CYS A 32 -2.95 -2.08 0.46
C CYS A 32 -4.02 -2.25 1.54
N ALA A 33 -5.19 -1.61 1.42
CA ALA A 33 -6.30 -1.79 2.34
C ALA A 33 -6.89 -3.21 2.26
N LEU A 34 -7.00 -3.78 1.06
CA LEU A 34 -7.39 -5.18 0.90
C LEU A 34 -6.39 -6.09 1.60
N PHE A 35 -5.10 -5.91 1.36
CA PHE A 35 -4.06 -6.71 1.99
C PHE A 35 -4.11 -6.64 3.53
N LEU A 36 -4.27 -5.46 4.12
CA LEU A 36 -4.25 -5.27 5.57
C LEU A 36 -5.51 -5.73 6.29
N PHE A 37 -6.68 -5.55 5.68
CA PHE A 37 -7.97 -5.68 6.39
C PHE A 37 -8.82 -6.85 5.92
N THR A 38 -8.33 -7.67 4.99
CA THR A 38 -9.05 -8.89 4.58
C THR A 38 -8.27 -10.14 5.01
N THR A 39 -9.02 -11.22 5.29
CA THR A 39 -8.45 -12.49 5.74
C THR A 39 -8.13 -13.38 4.54
N ARG A 40 -7.21 -14.33 4.72
CA ARG A 40 -6.78 -15.32 3.71
C ARG A 40 -6.24 -14.71 2.41
N GLN A 41 -5.65 -13.52 2.51
CA GLN A 41 -4.89 -12.96 1.40
C GLN A 41 -3.47 -13.50 1.41
N HIS A 42 -2.95 -13.79 0.23
CA HIS A 42 -1.55 -14.09 0.02
C HIS A 42 -0.72 -12.79 -0.04
N GLU A 43 0.49 -12.82 0.47
CA GLU A 43 1.48 -11.73 0.41
C GLU A 43 1.64 -11.10 -0.99
N ARG A 44 1.45 -11.88 -2.06
CA ARG A 44 1.47 -11.44 -3.46
C ARG A 44 0.47 -10.32 -3.83
N TYR A 45 -0.57 -10.07 -3.02
CA TYR A 45 -1.54 -9.00 -3.29
C TYR A 45 -0.96 -7.57 -3.11
N GLN A 46 0.24 -7.44 -2.53
CA GLN A 46 0.93 -6.15 -2.48
C GLN A 46 1.66 -5.80 -3.80
N ILE A 47 1.92 -6.76 -4.68
CA ILE A 47 2.64 -6.52 -5.94
C ILE A 47 1.91 -5.50 -6.84
N PRO A 48 0.58 -5.62 -7.07
CA PRO A 48 -0.15 -4.59 -7.82
C PRO A 48 -0.09 -3.21 -7.18
N ALA A 49 -0.06 -3.14 -5.84
CA ALA A 49 0.03 -1.87 -5.12
C ALA A 49 1.36 -1.15 -5.41
N ILE A 50 2.47 -1.88 -5.53
CA ILE A 50 3.78 -1.33 -5.92
C ILE A 50 3.72 -0.72 -7.32
N ALA A 51 3.10 -1.39 -8.28
CA ALA A 51 2.96 -0.88 -9.65
C ALA A 51 2.18 0.45 -9.65
N PHE A 52 1.06 0.52 -8.93
CA PHE A 52 0.29 1.76 -8.79
C PHE A 52 1.05 2.86 -8.04
N ALA A 53 1.88 2.52 -7.05
CA ALA A 53 2.75 3.49 -6.38
C ALA A 53 3.76 4.13 -7.34
N VAL A 54 4.38 3.32 -8.22
CA VAL A 54 5.30 3.80 -9.26
C VAL A 54 4.57 4.72 -10.23
N LEU A 55 3.39 4.33 -10.71
CA LEU A 55 2.60 5.16 -11.64
C LEU A 55 2.19 6.49 -10.99
N ALA A 56 1.73 6.46 -9.74
CA ALA A 56 1.41 7.66 -8.98
C ALA A 56 2.63 8.58 -8.83
N TRP A 57 3.83 8.01 -8.62
CA TRP A 57 5.06 8.78 -8.56
C TRP A 57 5.43 9.40 -9.91
N LEU A 58 5.30 8.66 -11.01
CA LEU A 58 5.63 9.16 -12.36
C LEU A 58 4.72 10.31 -12.80
N GLU A 59 3.42 10.23 -12.50
CA GLU A 59 2.41 11.23 -12.90
C GLU A 59 2.47 12.51 -12.05
N THR A 60 2.65 12.36 -10.74
CA THR A 60 2.68 13.51 -9.82
C THR A 60 4.09 14.11 -9.66
N ARG A 61 5.14 13.32 -9.95
CA ARG A 61 6.55 13.62 -9.64
C ARG A 61 6.80 13.94 -8.16
N ASP A 62 5.88 13.55 -7.29
CA ASP A 62 6.00 13.78 -5.85
C ASP A 62 6.94 12.74 -5.23
N LYS A 63 8.07 13.20 -4.69
CA LYS A 63 9.06 12.33 -4.05
C LYS A 63 8.48 11.44 -2.96
N ARG A 64 7.37 11.85 -2.33
CA ARG A 64 6.67 11.07 -1.30
C ARG A 64 6.14 9.75 -1.85
N TYR A 65 5.64 9.73 -3.09
CA TYR A 65 5.25 8.47 -3.74
C TYR A 65 6.46 7.60 -4.09
N GLY A 66 7.59 8.19 -4.47
CA GLY A 66 8.83 7.43 -4.64
C GLY A 66 9.30 6.77 -3.34
N VAL A 67 9.19 7.47 -2.21
CA VAL A 67 9.46 6.90 -0.88
C VAL A 67 8.48 5.76 -0.57
N ILE A 68 7.19 5.94 -0.87
CA ILE A 68 6.18 4.87 -0.72
C ILE A 68 6.56 3.65 -1.56
N THR A 69 6.95 3.81 -2.82
CA THR A 69 7.37 2.72 -3.70
C THR A 69 8.53 1.92 -3.10
N ILE A 70 9.57 2.60 -2.63
CA ILE A 70 10.76 1.94 -2.07
C ILE A 70 10.38 1.14 -0.83
N TRP A 71 9.68 1.75 0.13
CA TRP A 71 9.31 1.09 1.37
C TRP A 71 8.28 -0.03 1.17
N LEU A 72 7.31 0.17 0.26
CA LEU A 72 6.34 -0.86 -0.06
C LEU A 72 7.03 -2.08 -0.69
N SER A 73 7.98 -1.85 -1.61
CA SER A 73 8.77 -2.92 -2.21
C SER A 73 9.62 -3.67 -1.17
N ALA A 74 10.29 -2.94 -0.28
CA ALA A 74 11.11 -3.53 0.76
C ALA A 74 10.27 -4.39 1.72
N VAL A 75 9.11 -3.90 2.13
CA VAL A 75 8.21 -4.62 3.03
C VAL A 75 7.58 -5.84 2.36
N THR A 76 7.18 -5.75 1.09
CA THR A 76 6.67 -6.90 0.33
C THR A 76 7.75 -7.97 0.16
N PHE A 77 8.99 -7.58 -0.15
CA PHE A 77 10.12 -8.50 -0.21
C PHE A 77 10.39 -9.19 1.13
N LEU A 78 10.39 -8.44 2.24
CA LEU A 78 10.56 -9.01 3.58
C LEU A 78 9.43 -9.98 3.94
N ASN A 79 8.19 -9.65 3.61
CA ASN A 79 7.04 -10.55 3.80
C ASN A 79 7.26 -11.87 3.06
N GLU A 80 7.59 -11.82 1.77
CA GLU A 80 7.85 -13.02 0.96
C GLU A 80 9.06 -13.82 1.49
N ALA A 81 10.15 -13.15 1.86
CA ALA A 81 11.34 -13.80 2.41
C ALA A 81 11.04 -14.53 3.73
N ILE A 82 10.26 -13.92 4.63
CA ILE A 82 9.88 -14.53 5.90
C ILE A 82 8.96 -15.73 5.68
N VAL A 83 7.98 -15.63 4.79
CA VAL A 83 7.08 -16.75 4.45
C VAL A 83 7.87 -17.92 3.87
N LEU A 84 8.75 -17.66 2.89
CA LEU A 84 9.58 -18.68 2.27
C LEU A 84 10.50 -19.37 3.28
N THR A 85 11.11 -18.60 4.18
CA THR A 85 11.97 -19.13 5.25
C THR A 85 11.16 -19.97 6.24
N GLY A 86 9.92 -19.55 6.55
CA GLY A 86 8.98 -20.29 7.38
C GLY A 86 8.63 -21.64 6.78
N GLU A 87 8.22 -21.68 5.52
CA GLU A 87 7.91 -22.95 4.84
C GLU A 87 9.11 -23.91 4.79
N THR A 88 10.34 -23.37 4.72
CA THR A 88 11.55 -24.18 4.58
C THR A 88 12.12 -24.67 5.92
N TYR A 89 11.99 -23.90 7.01
CA TYR A 89 12.68 -24.16 8.29
C TYR A 89 11.75 -24.05 9.53
N LEU A 90 10.48 -24.40 9.35
CA LEU A 90 9.38 -24.13 10.27
C LEU A 90 9.69 -24.51 11.72
N ASP A 91 10.25 -25.70 11.99
CA ASP A 91 10.48 -26.17 13.37
C ASP A 91 11.68 -25.51 14.07
N THR A 92 12.67 -25.04 13.31
CA THR A 92 13.94 -24.53 13.88
C THR A 92 13.91 -23.02 14.10
N LEU A 93 13.18 -22.29 13.25
CA LEU A 93 13.15 -20.82 13.25
C LEU A 93 11.81 -20.21 13.69
N TYR A 94 10.82 -21.03 14.06
CA TYR A 94 9.48 -20.58 14.46
C TYR A 94 9.50 -19.42 15.48
N VAL A 95 10.33 -19.55 16.51
CA VAL A 95 10.46 -18.59 17.61
C VAL A 95 10.92 -17.21 17.13
N TYR A 96 11.64 -17.13 16.01
CA TYR A 96 12.12 -15.88 15.41
C TYR A 96 11.17 -15.35 14.33
N ILE A 97 10.51 -16.24 13.58
CA ILE A 97 9.62 -15.90 12.46
C ILE A 97 8.34 -15.22 12.95
N VAL A 98 7.71 -15.75 14.00
CA VAL A 98 6.44 -15.20 14.50
C VAL A 98 6.59 -13.75 14.99
N PRO A 99 7.61 -13.38 15.79
CA PRO A 99 7.87 -11.98 16.13
C PRO A 99 8.20 -11.12 14.91
N ALA A 100 8.99 -11.62 13.96
CA ALA A 100 9.35 -10.87 12.75
C ALA A 100 8.11 -10.50 11.93
N LEU A 101 7.16 -11.43 11.74
CA LEU A 101 5.88 -11.17 11.07
C LEU A 101 5.08 -10.06 11.76
N LYS A 102 5.06 -10.03 13.10
CA LYS A 102 4.38 -8.96 13.86
C LYS A 102 5.02 -7.60 13.62
N VAL A 103 6.35 -7.54 13.59
CA VAL A 103 7.09 -6.30 13.30
C VAL A 103 6.76 -5.82 11.88
N VAL A 104 6.81 -6.71 10.89
CA VAL A 104 6.48 -6.37 9.50
C VAL A 104 5.02 -5.95 9.34
N ALA A 105 4.09 -6.54 10.10
CA ALA A 105 2.69 -6.12 10.12
C ALA A 105 2.53 -4.67 10.65
N VAL A 106 3.23 -4.31 11.74
CA VAL A 106 3.24 -2.95 12.27
C VAL A 106 3.80 -1.96 11.23
N PHE A 107 4.89 -2.33 10.54
CA PHE A 107 5.45 -1.52 9.46
C PHE A 107 4.47 -1.33 8.30
N ASN A 108 3.76 -2.38 7.87
CA ASN A 108 2.72 -2.28 6.84
C ASN A 108 1.62 -1.29 7.24
N LEU A 109 1.17 -1.35 8.49
CA LEU A 109 0.13 -0.47 9.01
C LEU A 109 0.59 1.00 9.08
N ALA A 110 1.84 1.23 9.51
CA ALA A 110 2.46 2.55 9.50
C ALA A 110 2.62 3.11 8.08
N LEU A 111 3.08 2.27 7.14
CA LEU A 111 3.22 2.67 5.74
C LEU A 111 1.87 3.01 5.11
N PHE A 112 0.82 2.24 5.40
CA PHE A 112 -0.54 2.52 4.94
C PHE A 112 -1.08 3.85 5.48
N ALA A 113 -0.86 4.15 6.76
CA ALA A 113 -1.20 5.46 7.33
C ALA A 113 -0.45 6.60 6.62
N TYR A 114 0.83 6.39 6.29
CA TYR A 114 1.61 7.36 5.52
C TYR A 114 1.06 7.55 4.09
N MET A 115 0.63 6.49 3.41
CA MET A 115 -0.03 6.60 2.09
C MET A 115 -1.29 7.46 2.16
N LEU A 116 -2.15 7.25 3.18
CA LEU A 116 -3.34 8.07 3.40
C LEU A 116 -2.97 9.54 3.63
N TYR A 117 -1.97 9.81 4.46
CA TYR A 117 -1.46 11.17 4.70
C TYR A 117 -0.99 11.86 3.41
N VAL A 118 -0.25 11.15 2.56
CA VAL A 118 0.25 11.69 1.28
C VAL A 118 -0.92 11.96 0.32
N ALA A 119 -1.89 11.06 0.26
CA ALA A 119 -3.08 11.21 -0.58
C ALA A 119 -4.02 12.33 -0.13
N ILE A 120 -4.06 12.66 1.17
CA ILE A 120 -4.83 13.80 1.69
C ILE A 120 -4.28 15.13 1.16
N LYS A 121 -2.97 15.26 0.99
CA LYS A 121 -2.39 16.51 0.47
C LYS A 121 -2.74 16.73 -1.01
N PRO A 122 -2.98 17.98 -1.45
CA PRO A 122 -3.28 18.28 -2.85
C PRO A 122 -2.16 17.78 -3.77
N GLN A 123 -2.55 17.15 -4.88
CA GLN A 123 -1.64 16.55 -5.84
C GLN A 123 -1.58 17.45 -7.07
N LYS A 124 -0.39 17.89 -7.47
CA LYS A 124 -0.23 18.58 -8.77
C LYS A 124 -0.10 17.50 -9.85
N ILE A 125 -1.22 17.09 -10.43
CA ILE A 125 -1.23 16.17 -11.56
C ILE A 125 -0.74 16.93 -12.80
N LYS A 126 0.40 16.55 -13.39
CA LYS A 126 0.81 17.09 -14.68
C LYS A 126 -0.02 16.42 -15.77
N GLY A 127 -0.80 17.21 -16.51
CA GLY A 127 -1.56 16.73 -17.67
C GLY A 127 -3.08 16.67 -17.49
N GLY A 128 -3.65 17.31 -16.45
CA GLY A 128 -5.09 17.53 -16.40
C GLY A 128 -5.54 18.36 -17.60
N ALA A 129 -6.10 17.70 -18.62
CA ALA A 129 -6.83 18.37 -19.66
C ALA A 129 -7.97 19.17 -19.00
N LYS A 130 -8.11 20.44 -19.40
CA LYS A 130 -9.33 21.20 -19.14
C LYS A 130 -10.51 20.52 -19.80
#